data_AF-A0A914QZH8-F1
#
_entry.id   AF-A0A914QZH8-F1
#
_cell.length_a   1.000
_cell.length_b   1.000
_cell.length_c   1.000
_cell.angle_alpha   90.00
_cell.angle_beta   90.00
_cell.angle_gamma   90.00
#
_symmetry.space_group_name_H-M   'P 1'
#
loop_
_entity.id
_entity.type
_entity.pdbx_description
1 polymer ?
#
loop_
_entity_poly.entity_id
_entity_poly.type
_entity_poly.pdbx_seq_one_letter_code
_entity_poly.pdbx_strand_id
1 'polypeptide(L)'
;MQFKLEIFLGQKYALLCEVAVGSVFTSNSLYDLQTTKSADAKNKDTLKISGKNIPNDKFEVTASTGVRLPVGELEKNKEMEQSWGYMEYSEYIVKDRSNVIIRYLVAFE
;
A
#
# COMPACT_ATOMS: atom_id res chain seq x y z
N MET A 1 -13.51 -28.07 -5.86
CA MET A 1 -12.05 -28.05 -6.06
C MET A 1 -11.43 -27.56 -4.76
N GLN A 2 -10.74 -28.44 -4.02
CA GLN A 2 -10.18 -28.14 -2.70
C GLN A 2 -8.67 -28.01 -2.87
N PHE A 3 -8.12 -26.81 -2.68
CA PHE A 3 -6.68 -26.61 -2.69
C PHE A 3 -6.13 -26.98 -1.31
N LYS A 4 -5.19 -27.92 -1.26
CA LYS A 4 -4.42 -28.22 -0.05
C LYS A 4 -3.15 -27.38 -0.10
N LEU A 5 -3.04 -26.41 0.80
CA LEU A 5 -1.82 -25.62 0.96
C LEU A 5 -0.86 -26.40 1.87
N GLU A 6 0.25 -26.90 1.32
CA GLU A 6 1.32 -27.49 2.12
C GLU A 6 2.31 -26.39 2.50
N ILE A 7 2.33 -26.04 3.78
CA ILE A 7 3.22 -25.02 4.33
C ILE A 7 4.52 -25.71 4.74
N PHE A 8 5.63 -25.31 4.12
CA PHE A 8 6.96 -25.81 4.47
C PHE A 8 7.56 -24.97 5.61
N LEU A 9 8.09 -25.64 6.65
CA LEU A 9 8.75 -24.97 7.76
C LEU A 9 9.94 -24.14 7.26
N GLY A 10 9.91 -22.83 7.53
CA GLY A 10 10.96 -21.88 7.12
C GLY A 10 10.64 -21.07 5.86
N GLN A 11 9.61 -21.44 5.10
CA GLN A 11 9.19 -20.68 3.91
C GLN A 11 8.39 -19.43 4.33
N LYS A 12 8.76 -18.26 3.80
CA LYS A 12 7.98 -17.03 3.95
C LYS A 12 6.99 -16.88 2.80
N TYR A 13 5.86 -16.24 3.09
CA TYR A 13 4.81 -16.00 2.12
C TYR A 13 4.36 -14.55 2.14
N ALA A 14 4.08 -13.99 0.97
CA ALA A 14 3.50 -12.67 0.78
C ALA A 14 2.22 -12.78 -0.06
N LEU A 15 1.23 -11.96 0.28
CA LEU A 15 0.04 -11.79 -0.54
C LEU A 15 0.24 -10.58 -1.45
N LEU A 16 0.00 -10.76 -2.75
CA LEU A 16 -0.19 -9.65 -3.67
C LEU A 16 -1.69 -9.50 -3.94
N CYS A 17 -2.21 -8.34 -3.56
CA CYS A 17 -3.62 -8.01 -3.66
C CYS A 17 -3.84 -6.94 -4.71
N GLU A 18 -4.91 -7.07 -5.48
CA GLU A 18 -5.51 -5.94 -6.17
C GLU A 18 -6.32 -5.12 -5.17
N VAL A 19 -6.09 -3.81 -5.18
CA VAL A 19 -6.68 -2.89 -4.22
C VAL A 19 -7.35 -1.74 -4.96
N ALA A 20 -8.68 -1.64 -4.82
CA ALA A 20 -9.45 -0.49 -5.27
C ALA A 20 -9.28 0.65 -4.27
N VAL A 21 -8.29 1.51 -4.48
CA VAL A 21 -7.93 2.58 -3.54
C VAL A 21 -8.94 3.73 -3.47
N GLY A 22 -9.75 3.92 -4.52
CA GLY A 22 -10.79 4.95 -4.56
C GLY A 22 -10.25 6.35 -4.27
N SER A 23 -11.00 7.10 -3.47
CA SER A 23 -10.56 8.39 -2.94
C SER A 23 -9.59 8.21 -1.77
N VAL A 24 -8.43 8.89 -1.83
CA VAL A 24 -7.34 8.72 -0.87
C VAL A 24 -7.19 9.96 0.00
N PHE A 25 -7.10 9.79 1.33
CA PHE A 25 -6.57 10.80 2.24
C PHE A 25 -5.08 10.51 2.47
N THR A 26 -4.19 11.41 2.02
CA THR A 26 -2.74 11.26 2.22
C THR A 26 -2.30 12.09 3.41
N SER A 27 -1.56 11.46 4.32
CA SER A 27 -0.93 12.11 5.46
C SER A 27 0.56 11.79 5.52
N ASN A 28 1.34 12.75 5.99
CA ASN A 28 2.78 12.59 6.24
C ASN A 28 3.09 12.27 7.72
N SER A 29 2.04 12.18 8.55
CA SER A 29 2.14 11.97 10.00
C SER A 29 1.02 11.07 10.52
N LEU A 30 1.35 10.13 11.41
CA LEU A 30 0.37 9.34 12.15
C LEU A 30 -0.48 10.20 13.09
N TYR A 31 0.08 11.31 13.59
CA TYR A 31 -0.63 12.24 14.48
C TYR A 31 -1.80 12.93 13.76
N ASP A 32 -1.63 13.23 12.47
CA ASP A 32 -2.68 13.84 11.64
C ASP A 32 -3.88 12.90 11.45
N LEU A 33 -3.68 11.58 11.56
CA LEU A 33 -4.78 10.61 11.54
C LEU A 33 -5.56 10.54 12.85
N GLN A 34 -4.95 10.95 13.97
CA GLN A 34 -5.56 10.92 15.31
C GLN A 34 -6.27 12.25 15.69
N THR A 35 -6.10 13.31 14.91
CA THR A 35 -6.59 14.67 15.23
C THR A 35 -7.77 15.10 14.35
N THR A 36 -8.16 16.38 14.39
CA THR A 36 -9.34 16.97 13.72
C THR A 36 -9.33 16.86 12.19
N LYS A 37 -8.19 16.59 11.54
CA LYS A 37 -8.12 16.16 10.13
C LYS A 37 -8.80 14.80 9.86
N SER A 38 -9.21 14.09 10.92
CA SER A 38 -9.98 12.86 10.85
C SER A 38 -11.35 13.02 10.18
N ALA A 39 -11.95 14.22 10.16
CA ALA A 39 -13.23 14.43 9.46
C ALA A 39 -13.10 14.24 7.94
N ASP A 40 -12.05 14.82 7.35
CA ASP A 40 -11.73 14.63 5.93
C ASP A 40 -11.28 13.19 5.66
N ALA A 41 -10.49 12.62 6.56
CA ALA A 41 -10.07 11.24 6.49
C ALA A 41 -11.25 10.27 6.53
N LYS A 42 -12.31 10.54 7.32
CA LYS A 42 -13.50 9.67 7.47
C LYS A 42 -14.25 9.46 6.16
N ASN A 43 -14.29 10.48 5.30
CA ASN A 43 -15.02 10.44 4.03
C ASN A 43 -14.21 9.88 2.85
N LYS A 44 -12.97 9.41 3.07
CA LYS A 44 -12.14 8.76 2.04
C LYS A 44 -12.22 7.25 2.12
N ASP A 45 -12.05 6.59 0.97
CA ASP A 45 -12.06 5.12 0.87
C ASP A 45 -10.78 4.51 1.44
N THR A 46 -9.66 5.20 1.24
CA THR A 46 -8.32 4.76 1.66
C THR A 46 -7.59 5.88 2.41
N LEU A 47 -6.87 5.49 3.46
CA LEU A 47 -5.88 6.34 4.12
C LEU A 47 -4.49 5.92 3.63
N LYS A 48 -3.68 6.89 3.23
CA LYS A 48 -2.28 6.68 2.87
C LYS A 48 -1.40 7.42 3.86
N ILE A 49 -0.45 6.72 4.47
CA ILE A 49 0.65 7.35 5.20
C ILE A 49 1.85 7.35 4.28
N SER A 50 2.34 8.54 3.91
CA SER A 50 3.49 8.68 3.02
C SER A 50 4.78 8.29 3.72
N GLY A 51 5.55 7.43 3.08
CA GLY A 51 6.91 7.08 3.49
C GLY A 51 7.97 7.95 2.83
N LYS A 52 9.17 7.97 3.43
CA LYS A 52 10.36 8.65 2.90
C LYS A 52 10.88 8.04 1.60
N ASN A 53 10.61 6.76 1.36
CA ASN A 53 11.01 6.06 0.15
C ASN A 53 9.74 5.56 -0.58
N ILE A 54 9.66 5.83 -1.88
CA ILE A 54 8.57 5.43 -2.76
C ILE A 54 9.12 4.78 -4.02
N PRO A 55 8.42 3.84 -4.65
CA PRO A 55 8.80 3.32 -5.97
C PRO A 55 8.77 4.45 -7.00
N ASN A 56 9.78 4.52 -7.87
CA ASN A 56 9.82 5.47 -8.97
C ASN A 56 8.66 5.21 -9.95
N ASP A 57 7.81 6.22 -10.14
CA ASP A 57 6.57 6.13 -10.90
C ASP A 57 6.79 5.99 -12.42
N LYS A 58 7.96 6.37 -12.94
CA LYS A 58 8.31 6.22 -14.38
C LYS A 58 8.43 4.76 -14.81
N PHE A 59 8.61 3.87 -13.85
CA PHE A 59 8.69 2.42 -14.08
C PHE A 59 7.40 1.70 -13.63
N GLU A 60 6.31 2.43 -13.37
CA GLU A 60 5.01 1.82 -13.11
C GLU A 60 4.56 1.01 -14.33
N VAL A 61 4.16 -0.24 -14.10
CA VAL A 61 3.62 -1.12 -15.14
C VAL A 61 2.13 -1.28 -14.92
N THR A 62 1.35 -1.28 -16.00
CA THR A 62 -0.07 -1.63 -15.95
C THR A 62 -0.26 -3.07 -16.41
N ALA A 63 -0.79 -3.92 -15.54
CA ALA A 63 -1.16 -5.29 -15.89
C ALA A 63 -2.30 -5.30 -16.92
N SER A 64 -2.50 -6.41 -17.64
CA SER A 64 -3.60 -6.56 -18.60
C SER A 64 -5.00 -6.40 -17.98
N THR A 65 -5.11 -6.56 -16.66
CA THR A 65 -6.33 -6.31 -15.88
C THR A 65 -6.59 -4.81 -15.62
N GLY A 66 -5.70 -3.91 -16.05
CA GLY A 66 -5.77 -2.47 -15.81
C GLY A 66 -5.20 -2.04 -14.45
N VAL A 67 -4.60 -2.96 -13.70
CA VAL A 67 -4.03 -2.70 -12.36
C VAL A 67 -2.62 -2.16 -12.48
N ARG A 68 -2.33 -1.11 -11.69
CA ARG A 68 -1.00 -0.49 -11.64
C ARG A 68 -0.10 -1.22 -10.65
N LEU A 69 1.12 -1.53 -11.08
CA LEU A 69 2.14 -2.24 -10.33
C LEU A 69 3.36 -1.31 -10.16
N PRO A 70 3.70 -0.92 -8.91
CA PRO A 70 4.81 -0.03 -8.65
C PRO A 70 6.13 -0.81 -8.57
N VAL A 71 6.70 -1.15 -9.72
CA VAL A 71 7.90 -2.01 -9.84
C VAL A 71 9.22 -1.23 -9.96
N GLY A 72 9.17 0.10 -9.92
CA GLY A 72 10.36 0.94 -9.97
C GLY A 72 11.25 0.80 -8.74
N GLU A 73 12.54 1.11 -8.91
CA GLU A 73 13.46 1.23 -7.78
C GLU A 73 12.97 2.29 -6.78
N LEU A 74 13.31 2.10 -5.51
CA LEU A 74 12.94 3.03 -4.45
C LEU A 74 13.75 4.32 -4.57
N GLU A 75 13.05 5.45 -4.56
CA GLU A 75 13.62 6.79 -4.54
C GLU A 75 13.11 7.60 -3.35
N LYS A 76 13.79 8.71 -3.04
CA LYS A 76 13.36 9.61 -1.98
C LYS A 76 12.09 10.36 -2.38
N ASN A 77 11.10 10.28 -1.50
CA ASN A 77 9.88 11.04 -1.63
C ASN A 77 10.15 12.51 -1.29
N LYS A 78 10.16 13.37 -2.32
CA LYS A 78 10.42 14.81 -2.18
C LYS A 78 9.44 15.52 -1.24
N GLU A 79 8.19 15.04 -1.17
CA GLU A 79 7.16 15.59 -0.27
C GLU A 79 7.47 15.31 1.20
N MET A 80 8.39 14.37 1.48
CA MET A 80 8.80 13.97 2.82
C MET A 80 10.16 14.54 3.23
N GLU A 81 10.89 15.22 2.34
CA GLU A 81 12.24 15.74 2.65
C GLU A 81 12.26 16.72 3.83
N GLN A 82 11.18 17.48 4.00
CA GLN A 82 11.02 18.46 5.10
C GLN A 82 10.07 17.96 6.20
N SER A 83 9.55 16.74 6.06
CA SER A 83 8.62 16.16 7.03
C SER A 83 9.39 15.44 8.12
N TRP A 84 9.02 15.68 9.38
CA TRP A 84 9.43 14.84 10.52
C TRP A 84 8.80 13.44 10.50
N GLY A 85 8.10 13.08 9.42
CA GLY A 85 7.42 11.82 9.24
C GLY A 85 8.32 10.61 9.49
N TYR A 86 7.83 9.71 10.32
CA TYR A 86 8.60 8.58 10.86
C TYR A 86 8.66 7.36 9.94
N MET A 87 7.87 7.33 8.87
CA MET A 87 7.67 6.14 8.05
C MET A 87 8.72 6.03 6.96
N GLU A 88 9.48 4.93 6.96
CA GLU A 88 10.46 4.67 5.90
C GLU A 88 9.78 4.34 4.57
N TYR A 89 8.63 3.66 4.59
CA TYR A 89 7.85 3.28 3.41
C TYR A 89 6.38 3.67 3.57
N SER A 90 5.68 3.81 2.44
CA SER A 90 4.27 4.20 2.48
C SER A 90 3.39 3.03 2.92
N GLU A 91 2.37 3.33 3.72
CA GLU A 91 1.34 2.37 4.13
C GLU A 91 -0.04 2.81 3.61
N TYR A 92 -0.85 1.84 3.20
CA TYR A 92 -2.21 2.06 2.70
C TYR A 92 -3.19 1.28 3.57
N ILE A 93 -4.20 1.98 4.09
CA ILE A 93 -5.27 1.43 4.92
C ILE A 93 -6.58 1.61 4.17
N VAL A 94 -7.10 0.52 3.63
CA VAL A 94 -8.37 0.48 2.91
C VAL A 94 -9.46 0.15 3.91
N LYS A 95 -10.53 0.94 3.94
CA LYS A 95 -11.59 0.79 4.96
C LYS A 95 -12.58 -0.32 4.65
N ASP A 96 -12.90 -0.52 3.38
CA ASP A 96 -13.82 -1.58 2.94
C ASP A 96 -13.03 -2.80 2.46
N ARG A 97 -13.31 -3.95 3.07
CA ARG A 97 -12.69 -5.22 2.69
C ARG A 97 -13.06 -5.64 1.27
N SER A 98 -14.24 -5.26 0.75
CA SER A 98 -14.63 -5.62 -0.62
C SER A 98 -13.74 -4.96 -1.67
N ASN A 99 -12.98 -3.93 -1.31
CA ASN A 99 -12.02 -3.27 -2.19
C ASN A 99 -10.68 -4.00 -2.29
N VAL A 100 -10.52 -5.15 -1.62
CA VAL A 100 -9.29 -5.95 -1.63
C VAL A 100 -9.56 -7.35 -2.17
N ILE A 101 -8.86 -7.72 -3.23
CA ILE A 101 -8.90 -9.07 -3.82
C ILE A 101 -7.50 -9.66 -3.80
N ILE A 102 -7.34 -10.81 -3.15
CA ILE A 102 -6.07 -11.58 -3.20
C ILE A 102 -5.94 -12.15 -4.62
N ARG A 103 -4.84 -11.83 -5.31
CA ARG A 103 -4.55 -12.38 -6.64
C ARG A 103 -3.45 -13.43 -6.62
N TYR A 104 -2.42 -13.21 -5.81
CA TYR A 104 -1.27 -14.11 -5.76
C TYR A 104 -0.84 -14.37 -4.32
N LEU A 105 -0.40 -15.60 -4.07
CA LEU A 105 0.37 -16.01 -2.91
C LEU A 105 1.80 -16.28 -3.39
N VAL A 106 2.76 -15.51 -2.92
CA VAL A 106 4.17 -15.59 -3.33
C VAL A 106 4.95 -16.24 -2.21
N ALA A 107 5.58 -17.38 -2.49
CA ALA A 107 6.57 -17.98 -1.60
C ALA A 107 7.95 -17.38 -1.90
N PHE A 108 8.69 -17.00 -0.86
CA PHE A 108 10.03 -16.43 -0.98
C PHE A 108 10.94 -16.87 0.18
N GLU A 109 12.25 -16.80 -0.04
CA GLU A 109 13.30 -17.16 0.93
C GLU A 109 13.58 -16.04 1.95
#